data_AF-A0A943CIR9-F1
#
_entry.id   AF-A0A943CIR9-F1
#
_cell.length_a   1.000
_cell.length_b   1.000
_cell.length_c   1.000
_cell.angle_alpha   90.00
_cell.angle_beta   90.00
_cell.angle_gamma   90.00
#
_symmetry.space_group_name_H-M   'P 1'
#
loop_
_entity.id
_entity.type
_entity.pdbx_description
1 polymer ?
#
loop_
_entity_poly.entity_id
_entity_poly.type
_entity_poly.pdbx_seq_one_letter_code
_entity_poly.pdbx_strand_id
1 'polypeptide(L)'
;MWIHKKRCTAETDGTVMNIQGKGSEGLTVITVEYEVKNQKYQIKESIKLKSTVIRIGFLPIGQRKTPRMPNTFIGGKAVVLYNPQNPQEAYLRDNVGIMNC
;
A
#
# COMPACT_ATOMS: atom_id res chain seq x y z
N MET A 1 8.34 -13.55 1.03
CA MET A 1 7.75 -14.06 -0.22
C MET A 1 7.99 -13.00 -1.29
N TRP A 2 8.68 -13.34 -2.39
CA TRP A 2 8.87 -12.41 -3.51
C TRP A 2 7.63 -12.50 -4.41
N ILE A 3 7.00 -11.36 -4.69
CA ILE A 3 5.83 -11.29 -5.58
C ILE A 3 6.33 -11.07 -7.00
N HIS A 4 5.97 -11.96 -7.93
CA HIS A 4 6.30 -11.79 -9.34
C HIS A 4 5.27 -10.87 -9.99
N LYS A 5 5.50 -9.55 -9.89
CA LYS A 5 4.57 -8.52 -10.39
C LYS A 5 4.11 -8.73 -11.84
N LYS A 6 4.96 -9.33 -12.70
CA LYS A 6 4.64 -9.67 -14.10
C LYS A 6 3.50 -10.68 -14.26
N ARG A 7 3.25 -11.52 -13.25
CA ARG A 7 2.15 -12.52 -13.25
C ARG A 7 0.85 -11.96 -12.69
N CYS A 8 0.91 -10.84 -11.97
CA CYS A 8 -0.27 -10.20 -11.40
C CYS A 8 -0.92 -9.31 -12.47
N THR A 9 -1.75 -9.91 -13.31
CA THR A 9 -2.33 -9.27 -14.50
C THR A 9 -3.80 -8.91 -14.35
N ALA A 10 -4.47 -9.34 -13.28
CA ALA A 10 -5.85 -8.97 -13.00
C ALA A 10 -5.95 -7.98 -11.84
N GLU A 11 -6.96 -7.12 -11.90
CA GLU A 11 -7.26 -6.10 -10.89
C GLU A 11 -8.57 -6.42 -10.18
N THR A 12 -8.65 -6.08 -8.90
CA THR A 12 -9.88 -6.12 -8.11
C THR A 12 -9.83 -5.07 -7.01
N ASP A 13 -11.01 -4.66 -6.53
CA ASP A 13 -11.13 -3.81 -5.36
C ASP A 13 -10.94 -4.62 -4.08
N GLY A 14 -10.11 -4.10 -3.19
CA GLY A 14 -9.99 -4.52 -1.82
C GLY A 14 -10.46 -3.45 -0.84
N THR A 15 -10.64 -3.88 0.40
CA THR A 15 -11.02 -3.04 1.55
C THR A 15 -9.91 -3.10 2.58
N VAL A 16 -9.50 -1.93 3.07
CA VAL A 16 -8.50 -1.81 4.14
C VAL A 16 -9.11 -2.29 5.45
N MET A 17 -8.59 -3.38 6.01
CA MET A 17 -9.09 -3.99 7.23
C MET A 17 -8.31 -3.56 8.48
N ASN A 18 -7.01 -3.30 8.33
CA ASN A 18 -6.16 -2.94 9.45
C ASN A 18 -4.98 -2.06 9.00
N ILE A 19 -4.59 -1.11 9.86
CA ILE A 19 -3.41 -0.27 9.70
C ILE A 19 -2.61 -0.34 11.00
N GLN A 20 -1.42 -0.92 10.94
CA GLN A 20 -0.52 -1.04 12.08
C GLN A 20 0.66 -0.10 11.89
N GLY A 21 0.64 1.03 12.59
CA GLY A 21 1.74 1.99 12.61
C GLY A 21 2.73 1.69 13.74
N LYS A 22 4.03 1.67 13.44
CA LYS A 22 5.10 1.64 14.47
C LYS A 22 5.63 3.06 14.72
N GLY A 23 4.85 3.95 15.31
CA GLY A 23 5.32 5.29 15.71
C GLY A 23 5.93 6.15 14.59
N SER A 24 6.74 7.15 14.97
CA SER A 24 7.31 8.17 14.07
C SER A 24 8.33 7.65 13.04
N GLU A 25 8.88 6.45 13.25
CA GLU A 25 9.98 5.91 12.44
C GLU A 25 9.71 4.51 11.88
N GLY A 26 8.68 3.82 12.37
CA GLY A 26 8.43 2.44 11.96
C GLY A 26 7.47 2.31 10.78
N LEU A 27 7.66 1.22 10.05
CA LEU A 27 6.85 0.88 8.88
C LEU A 27 5.39 0.76 9.27
N THR A 28 4.54 1.53 8.59
CA THR A 28 3.09 1.35 8.66
C THR A 28 2.71 0.19 7.77
N VAL A 29 2.20 -0.89 8.36
CA VAL A 29 1.74 -2.08 7.63
C VAL A 29 0.24 -2.00 7.47
N ILE A 30 -0.24 -2.13 6.24
CA ILE A 30 -1.65 -2.19 5.90
C ILE A 30 -2.04 -3.62 5.59
N THR A 31 -3.24 -4.02 6.02
CA THR A 31 -3.88 -5.28 5.62
C THR A 31 -5.11 -4.97 4.78
N VAL A 32 -5.16 -5.50 3.57
CA VAL A 32 -6.28 -5.32 2.62
C VAL A 32 -6.90 -6.68 2.34
N GLU A 33 -8.23 -6.76 2.49
CA GLU A 33 -9.03 -7.92 2.11
C GLU A 33 -9.64 -7.68 0.73
N TYR A 34 -9.62 -8.70 -0.14
CA TYR A 34 -10.23 -8.65 -1.47
C TYR A 34 -10.82 -10.01 -1.81
N GLU A 35 -11.72 -10.04 -2.79
CA GLU A 35 -12.47 -11.23 -3.16
C GLU A 35 -12.24 -11.58 -4.63
N VAL A 36 -11.98 -12.86 -4.90
CA VAL A 36 -11.84 -13.41 -6.25
C VAL A 36 -12.64 -14.70 -6.29
N LYS A 37 -13.62 -14.79 -7.21
CA LYS A 37 -14.48 -15.99 -7.38
C LYS A 37 -15.13 -16.47 -6.07
N ASN A 38 -15.70 -15.55 -5.28
CA ASN A 38 -16.33 -15.81 -3.97
C ASN A 38 -15.37 -16.34 -2.88
N GLN A 39 -14.05 -16.27 -3.10
CA GLN A 39 -13.04 -16.60 -2.11
C GLN A 39 -12.34 -15.33 -1.65
N LYS A 40 -12.27 -15.15 -0.33
CA LYS A 40 -11.59 -14.02 0.30
C LYS A 40 -10.10 -14.27 0.44
N TYR A 41 -9.33 -13.25 0.14
CA TYR A 41 -7.88 -13.21 0.27
C TYR A 41 -7.45 -11.97 1.02
N GLN A 42 -6.27 -12.03 1.63
CA GLN A 42 -5.70 -10.90 2.36
C GLN A 42 -4.26 -10.68 1.92
N ILE A 43 -3.90 -9.42 1.69
CA ILE A 43 -2.51 -8.99 1.50
C ILE A 43 -2.08 -8.06 2.62
N LYS A 44 -0.82 -8.21 3.03
CA LYS A 44 -0.17 -7.37 4.03
C LYS A 44 1.03 -6.70 3.38
N GLU A 45 1.03 -5.37 3.35
CA GLU A 45 2.12 -4.59 2.77
C GLU A 45 2.52 -3.42 3.66
N SER A 46 3.81 -3.08 3.64
CA SER A 46 4.27 -1.82 4.22
C SER A 46 3.94 -0.67 3.27
N ILE A 47 3.25 0.35 3.77
CA ILE A 47 2.90 1.55 3.02
C ILE A 47 4.17 2.32 2.64
N LYS A 48 4.28 2.66 1.36
CA LYS A 48 5.32 3.52 0.82
C LYS A 48 4.95 4.98 1.02
N LEU A 49 5.86 5.75 1.62
CA LEU A 49 5.68 7.16 1.90
C LEU A 49 6.44 8.00 0.85
N LYS A 50 5.84 9.12 0.44
CA LYS A 50 6.51 10.18 -0.30
C LYS A 50 6.95 11.25 0.72
N SER A 51 8.25 11.55 0.77
CA SER A 51 8.76 12.69 1.53
C SER A 51 8.70 13.93 0.65
N THR A 52 8.12 15.02 1.16
CA THR A 52 8.05 16.32 0.49
C THR A 52 8.66 17.37 1.41
N VAL A 53 9.60 18.16 0.89
CA VAL A 53 10.23 19.25 1.66
C VAL A 53 9.21 20.37 1.88
N ILE A 54 9.05 20.77 3.14
CA ILE A 54 8.25 21.93 3.53
C ILE A 54 9.17 23.15 3.47
N ARG A 55 8.75 24.21 2.77
CA ARG A 55 9.51 25.46 2.64
C ARG A 55 8.69 26.66 3.12
N ILE A 56 9.37 27.64 3.73
CA ILE A 56 8.86 29.01 3.91
C ILE A 56 9.69 29.90 2.99
N GLY A 57 9.08 30.42 1.93
CA GLY A 57 9.81 31.10 0.86
C GLY A 57 10.89 30.18 0.26
N PHE A 58 12.15 30.60 0.34
CA PHE A 58 13.30 29.82 -0.13
C PHE A 58 13.90 28.86 0.93
N LEU A 59 13.52 28.99 2.21
CA LEU A 59 14.11 28.23 3.31
C LEU A 59 13.38 26.88 3.52
N PRO A 60 14.08 25.73 3.45
CA PRO A 60 13.50 24.45 3.84
C PRO A 60 13.40 24.35 5.37
N ILE A 61 12.19 24.16 5.89
CA ILE A 61 11.91 24.12 7.34
C ILE A 61 11.62 22.71 7.86
N GLY A 62 11.55 21.73 6.97
CA GLY A 62 11.33 20.34 7.37
C GLY A 62 10.87 19.46 6.23
N GLN A 63 10.39 18.26 6.59
CA GLN A 63 9.88 17.29 5.65
C GLN A 63 8.52 16.76 6.11
N ARG A 64 7.59 16.63 5.18
CA ARG A 64 6.31 15.96 5.38
C ARG A 64 6.34 14.61 4.70
N LYS A 65 6.06 13.54 5.45
CA LYS A 65 5.81 12.20 4.88
C LYS A 65 4.31 12.04 4.63
N THR A 66 3.93 11.67 3.41
CA THR A 66 2.53 11.33 3.05
C THR A 66 2.48 9.94 2.42
N PRO A 67 1.45 9.11 2.70
CA PRO A 67 1.23 7.86 1.97
C PRO A 67 1.15 8.09 0.46
N ARG A 68 1.74 7.19 -0.34
CA ARG A 68 1.56 7.19 -1.80
C ARG A 68 0.22 6.61 -2.23
N MET A 69 -0.27 5.65 -1.46
CA MET A 69 -1.57 5.04 -1.67
C MET A 69 -2.68 6.02 -1.22
N PRO A 70 -3.70 6.28 -2.04
CA PRO A 70 -4.86 7.05 -1.62
C PRO A 70 -5.71 6.24 -0.62
N ASN A 71 -6.61 6.90 0.11
CA ASN A 71 -7.58 6.23 1.00
C ASN A 71 -6.95 5.25 2.02
N THR A 72 -5.77 5.59 2.55
CA THR A 72 -5.08 4.80 3.58
C THR A 72 -5.76 4.98 4.95
N PHE A 73 -6.99 4.49 5.09
CA PHE A 73 -7.78 4.46 6.33
C PHE A 73 -8.63 3.18 6.38
N ILE A 74 -9.05 2.73 7.56
CA ILE A 74 -9.86 1.50 7.73
C ILE A 74 -11.20 1.67 7.02
N GLY A 75 -11.61 0.67 6.23
CA GLY A 75 -12.78 0.72 5.36
C GLY A 75 -12.53 1.43 4.02
N GLY A 76 -11.34 2.02 3.83
CA GLY A 76 -10.92 2.59 2.56
C GLY A 76 -10.83 1.56 1.45
N LYS A 77 -11.12 1.98 0.22
CA LYS A 77 -10.96 1.18 -1.00
C LYS A 77 -9.51 1.19 -1.48
N ALA A 78 -9.03 0.05 -1.95
CA ALA A 78 -7.67 -0.16 -2.43
C ALA A 78 -7.68 -1.02 -3.70
N VAL A 79 -6.89 -0.68 -4.72
CA VAL A 79 -6.77 -1.53 -5.92
C VAL A 79 -5.70 -2.59 -5.72
N VAL A 80 -6.10 -3.85 -5.86
CA VAL A 80 -5.25 -5.04 -5.73
C VAL A 80 -4.98 -5.63 -7.11
N LEU A 81 -3.71 -5.76 -7.47
CA LEU A 81 -3.26 -6.53 -8.63
C LEU A 81 -2.90 -7.94 -8.18
N TYR A 82 -3.51 -8.97 -8.77
CA TYR A 82 -3.31 -10.37 -8.37
C TYR A 82 -3.03 -11.27 -9.58
N ASN A 83 -2.39 -12.42 -9.33
CA ASN A 83 -2.18 -13.46 -10.31
C ASN A 83 -3.46 -14.31 -10.48
N PRO A 84 -4.11 -14.34 -11.65
CA PRO A 84 -5.34 -15.10 -11.86
C PRO A 84 -5.21 -16.62 -11.61
N GLN A 85 -4.00 -17.16 -11.77
CA GLN A 85 -3.70 -18.58 -11.53
C GLN A 85 -3.36 -18.86 -10.06
N ASN A 86 -2.95 -17.84 -9.30
CA ASN A 86 -2.67 -17.94 -7.87
C ASN A 86 -3.03 -16.62 -7.17
N PRO A 87 -4.29 -16.41 -6.76
CA PRO A 87 -4.73 -15.12 -6.22
C PRO A 87 -3.97 -14.68 -4.97
N GLN A 88 -3.37 -15.58 -4.19
CA GLN A 88 -2.54 -15.23 -3.04
C GLN A 88 -1.28 -14.41 -3.43
N GLU A 89 -0.83 -14.53 -4.68
CA GLU A 89 0.21 -13.68 -5.24
C GLU A 89 -0.41 -12.38 -5.73
N ALA A 90 -0.36 -11.35 -4.89
CA ALA A 90 -0.96 -10.06 -5.17
C ALA A 90 -0.20 -8.90 -4.53
N TYR A 91 -0.39 -7.68 -5.05
CA TYR A 91 0.14 -6.46 -4.49
C TYR A 91 -0.79 -5.25 -4.66
N LEU A 92 -0.59 -4.21 -3.84
CA LEU A 92 -1.35 -2.96 -3.94
C LEU A 92 -0.81 -2.10 -5.09
N ARG A 93 -1.67 -1.82 -6.08
CA ARG A 93 -1.28 -1.10 -7.31
C ARG A 93 -0.66 0.26 -7.02
N ASP A 94 -1.25 1.00 -6.08
CA ASP A 94 -0.87 2.38 -5.81
C ASP A 94 0.20 2.49 -4.71
N ASN A 95 0.62 1.37 -4.11
CA ASN A 95 1.66 1.30 -3.08
C ASN A 95 3.08 1.14 -3.68
N VAL A 96 3.39 1.94 -4.71
CA VAL A 96 4.66 1.81 -5.46
C VAL A 96 5.68 2.84 -4.98
N GLY A 97 6.86 2.37 -4.60
CA GLY A 97 8.00 3.22 -4.23
C GLY A 97 9.07 2.47 -3.44
N ILE A 98 10.22 3.11 -3.30
CA ILE A 98 11.28 2.66 -2.40
C ILE A 98 10.83 2.97 -0.97
N MET A 99 11.05 2.02 -0.06
CA MET A 99 10.89 2.29 1.37
C MET A 99 12.00 3.27 1.74
N ASN A 100 11.66 4.50 2.11
CA ASN A 100 12.66 5.39 2.68
C ASN A 100 13.01 4.81 4.05
N CYS A 101 14.14 4.10 4.11
CA CYS A 101 14.83 3.77 5.35
C CYS A 101 15.34 5.04 6.02
#